data_AF-A0A227J2F3-F1
#
_entry.id   AF-A0A227J2F3-F1
#
_cell.length_a   1.000
_cell.length_b   1.000
_cell.length_c   1.000
_cell.angle_alpha   90.00
_cell.angle_beta   90.00
_cell.angle_gamma   90.00
#
_symmetry.space_group_name_H-M   'P 1'
#
loop_
_entity.id
_entity.type
_entity.pdbx_description
1 polymer ?
#
loop_
_entity_poly.entity_id
_entity_poly.type
_entity_poly.pdbx_seq_one_letter_code
_entity_poly.pdbx_strand_id
1 'polypeptide(L)'
;RSVAELAGAQVEFSGAYPGWKPDADSEIMAIFRDMYEGIYGHKPNIMVIHAGLECGLFKEPYPNMDMVSFGPTIKFPHSPDEKVKIDTVQLFWDQMVALLEAI
;
A
#
# COMPACT_ATOMS: atom_id res chain seq x y z
N ARG A 1 -13.04 25.88 -4.25
CA ARG A 1 -13.14 27.02 -5.20
C ARG A 1 -13.23 28.37 -4.49
N SER A 2 -13.83 28.43 -3.29
CA SER A 2 -14.04 29.66 -2.52
C SER A 2 -12.82 30.59 -2.42
N VAL A 3 -11.62 30.08 -2.16
CA VAL A 3 -10.40 30.93 -2.09
C VAL A 3 -10.04 31.53 -3.45
N ALA A 4 -10.10 30.74 -4.53
CA ALA A 4 -9.83 31.23 -5.88
C ALA A 4 -10.89 32.26 -6.33
N GLU A 5 -12.17 31.99 -6.02
CA GLU A 5 -13.28 32.90 -6.30
C GLU A 5 -13.12 34.24 -5.57
N LEU A 6 -12.79 34.22 -4.27
CA LEU A 6 -12.55 35.43 -3.49
C LEU A 6 -11.33 36.23 -3.98
N ALA A 7 -10.35 35.56 -4.59
CA ALA A 7 -9.15 36.18 -5.14
C ALA A 7 -9.29 36.63 -6.61
N GLY A 8 -10.44 36.38 -7.26
CA GLY A 8 -10.63 36.64 -8.69
C GLY A 8 -9.76 35.77 -9.60
N ALA A 9 -9.33 34.60 -9.12
CA ALA A 9 -8.47 33.66 -9.84
C ALA A 9 -9.27 32.47 -10.42
N GLN A 10 -8.74 31.86 -11.49
CA GLN A 10 -9.26 30.62 -12.06
C GLN A 10 -8.58 29.40 -11.41
N VAL A 11 -9.34 28.32 -11.21
CA VAL A 11 -8.82 27.03 -10.72
C VAL A 11 -9.29 25.90 -11.62
N GLU A 12 -8.38 25.00 -11.95
CA GLU A 12 -8.64 23.78 -12.73
C GLU A 12 -8.27 22.55 -11.90
N PHE A 13 -9.07 21.50 -12.00
CA PHE A 13 -8.82 20.23 -11.34
C PHE A 13 -8.48 19.18 -12.40
N SER A 14 -7.38 18.47 -12.20
CA SER A 14 -6.92 17.39 -13.07
C SER A 14 -6.20 16.31 -12.25
N GLY A 15 -6.02 15.12 -12.83
CA GLY A 15 -5.26 14.04 -12.19
C GLY A 15 -5.91 13.46 -10.92
N ALA A 16 -7.24 13.57 -10.78
CA ALA A 16 -7.94 12.89 -9.70
C ALA A 16 -7.81 11.37 -9.87
N TYR A 17 -7.48 10.68 -8.78
CA TYR A 17 -7.44 9.22 -8.72
C TYR A 17 -8.17 8.72 -7.46
N PRO A 18 -8.79 7.54 -7.51
CA PRO A 18 -9.51 6.97 -6.37
C PRO A 18 -8.56 6.59 -5.25
N GLY A 19 -9.02 6.72 -4.02
CA GLY A 19 -8.35 6.15 -2.84
C GLY A 19 -8.65 4.66 -2.69
N TRP A 20 -7.79 3.95 -1.97
CA TRP A 20 -8.05 2.58 -1.54
C TRP A 20 -8.57 2.56 -0.11
N LYS A 21 -9.85 2.20 0.05
CA LYS A 21 -10.48 2.08 1.38
C LYS A 21 -10.06 0.74 2.02
N PRO A 22 -9.60 0.71 3.28
CA PRO A 22 -9.27 -0.52 3.98
C PRO A 22 -10.53 -1.37 4.22
N ASP A 23 -10.36 -2.69 4.17
CA ASP A 23 -11.37 -3.69 4.49
C ASP A 23 -10.91 -4.50 5.71
N ALA A 24 -11.66 -4.44 6.80
CA ALA A 24 -11.33 -5.15 8.03
C ALA A 24 -11.59 -6.66 7.93
N ASP A 25 -12.44 -7.06 6.99
CA ASP A 25 -12.85 -8.45 6.76
C ASP A 25 -12.04 -9.11 5.61
N SER A 26 -10.97 -8.46 5.15
CA SER A 26 -10.05 -8.98 4.12
C SER A 26 -9.42 -10.31 4.55
N GLU A 27 -9.68 -11.35 3.77
CA GLU A 27 -9.17 -12.71 4.00
C GLU A 27 -7.65 -12.74 3.78
N ILE A 28 -7.17 -12.13 2.69
CA ILE A 28 -5.73 -12.10 2.39
C ILE A 28 -4.95 -11.29 3.42
N MET A 29 -5.55 -10.26 4.02
CA MET A 29 -4.95 -9.52 5.14
C MET A 29 -4.83 -10.41 6.39
N ALA A 30 -5.84 -11.22 6.71
CA ALA A 30 -5.79 -12.15 7.84
C ALA A 30 -4.72 -13.23 7.64
N ILE A 31 -4.67 -13.84 6.44
CA ILE A 31 -3.65 -14.83 6.07
C ILE A 31 -2.25 -14.21 6.19
N PHE A 32 -2.04 -13.02 5.61
CA PHE A 32 -0.73 -12.35 5.67
C PHE A 32 -0.30 -12.07 7.11
N ARG A 33 -1.21 -11.57 7.96
CA ARG A 33 -0.94 -11.27 9.38
C ARG A 33 -0.48 -12.50 10.14
N ASP A 34 -1.20 -13.61 10.00
CA ASP A 34 -0.97 -14.82 10.77
C ASP A 34 0.26 -15.57 10.25
N MET A 35 0.49 -15.59 8.93
CA MET A 35 1.72 -16.09 8.31
C MET A 35 2.94 -15.29 8.80
N TYR A 36 2.87 -13.97 8.78
CA TYR A 36 3.96 -13.10 9.24
C TYR A 36 4.29 -13.33 10.71
N GLU A 37 3.27 -13.47 11.57
CA GLU A 37 3.45 -13.80 12.99
C GLU A 37 4.11 -15.18 13.17
N GLY A 38 3.79 -16.16 12.33
CA GLY A 38 4.46 -17.46 12.31
C GLY A 38 5.95 -17.39 11.95
N ILE A 39 6.34 -16.54 11.00
CA ILE A 39 7.75 -16.39 10.58
C ILE A 39 8.57 -15.61 11.62
N TYR A 40 8.02 -14.50 12.14
CA TYR A 40 8.80 -13.52 12.90
C TYR A 40 8.47 -13.48 14.40
N GLY A 41 7.48 -14.25 14.87
CA GLY A 41 7.08 -14.33 16.27
C GLY A 41 6.35 -13.08 16.78
N HIS A 42 5.91 -12.20 15.88
CA HIS A 42 5.13 -10.99 16.20
C HIS A 42 4.29 -10.55 15.00
N LYS A 43 3.19 -9.84 15.25
CA LYS A 43 2.32 -9.33 14.19
C LYS A 43 2.98 -8.21 13.39
N PRO A 44 2.72 -8.12 12.08
CA PRO A 44 3.16 -6.99 11.28
C PRO A 44 2.40 -5.71 11.66
N ASN A 45 2.99 -4.56 11.38
CA ASN A 45 2.30 -3.28 11.48
C ASN A 45 1.37 -3.09 10.27
N ILE A 46 0.09 -3.42 10.43
CA ILE A 46 -0.95 -3.16 9.41
C ILE A 46 -1.32 -1.68 9.46
N MET A 47 -1.20 -1.00 8.33
CA MET A 47 -1.35 0.45 8.25
C MET A 47 -2.07 0.89 6.97
N VAL A 48 -2.58 2.11 7.00
CA VAL A 48 -2.98 2.88 5.81
C VAL A 48 -2.00 4.04 5.67
N ILE A 49 -1.49 4.27 4.45
CA ILE A 49 -0.57 5.39 4.18
C ILE A 49 -1.32 6.58 3.59
N HIS A 50 -0.86 7.79 3.89
CA HIS A 50 -1.34 9.01 3.24
C HIS A 50 -0.54 9.32 1.98
N ALA A 51 -0.63 8.41 1.01
CA ALA A 51 0.01 8.50 -0.29
C ALA A 51 -0.85 7.76 -1.35
N GLY A 52 -0.58 8.00 -2.63
CA GLY A 52 -1.23 7.26 -3.71
C GLY A 52 -0.62 5.88 -3.89
N LEU A 53 -1.47 4.86 -4.01
CA LEU A 53 -1.10 3.50 -4.43
C LEU A 53 -2.01 3.09 -5.58
N GLU A 54 -1.48 2.32 -6.53
CA GLU A 54 -2.26 1.77 -7.64
C GLU A 54 -3.39 0.84 -7.17
N CYS A 55 -3.34 0.30 -5.95
CA CYS A 55 -4.43 -0.47 -5.35
C CYS A 55 -5.77 0.29 -5.35
N GLY A 56 -5.75 1.63 -5.25
CA GLY A 56 -6.95 2.44 -5.38
C GLY A 56 -7.55 2.37 -6.78
N LEU A 57 -6.69 2.45 -7.81
CA LEU A 57 -7.07 2.30 -9.21
C LEU A 57 -7.54 0.89 -9.54
N PHE A 58 -6.90 -0.15 -8.98
CA PHE A 58 -7.29 -1.55 -9.23
C PHE A 58 -8.69 -1.87 -8.70
N LYS A 59 -9.14 -1.22 -7.62
CA LYS A 59 -10.49 -1.40 -7.08
C LYS A 59 -11.61 -0.88 -7.99
N GLU A 60 -11.33 0.03 -8.93
CA GLU A 60 -12.37 0.52 -9.86
C GLU A 60 -12.89 -0.59 -10.80
N PRO A 61 -12.04 -1.27 -11.59
CA PRO A 61 -12.48 -2.38 -12.43
C PRO A 61 -12.67 -3.70 -11.67
N TYR A 62 -12.01 -3.86 -10.51
CA TYR A 62 -12.06 -5.09 -9.71
C TYR A 62 -12.52 -4.83 -8.27
N PRO A 63 -13.79 -4.42 -8.05
CA PRO A 63 -14.27 -4.02 -6.73
C PRO A 63 -14.18 -5.16 -5.69
N ASN A 64 -14.36 -6.40 -6.15
CA ASN A 64 -14.38 -7.60 -5.32
C ASN A 64 -13.00 -8.23 -5.11
N MET A 65 -11.94 -7.72 -5.75
CA MET A 65 -10.59 -8.30 -5.61
C MET A 65 -10.06 -7.99 -4.22
N ASP A 66 -9.77 -9.02 -3.43
CA ASP A 66 -9.10 -8.86 -2.15
C ASP A 66 -7.58 -8.63 -2.36
N MET A 67 -6.99 -7.69 -1.63
CA MET A 67 -5.64 -7.20 -1.90
C MET A 67 -4.91 -6.78 -0.64
N VAL A 68 -3.59 -6.98 -0.63
CA VAL A 68 -2.64 -6.41 0.33
C VAL A 68 -1.46 -5.80 -0.42
N SER A 69 -0.81 -4.82 0.20
CA SER A 69 0.42 -4.20 -0.30
C SER A 69 1.51 -4.32 0.76
N PHE A 70 2.66 -4.88 0.38
CA PHE A 70 3.83 -5.07 1.24
C PHE A 70 5.10 -5.06 0.38
N GLY A 71 6.25 -4.83 1.00
CA GLY A 71 7.52 -4.67 0.29
C GLY A 71 8.73 -4.52 1.20
N PRO A 72 9.95 -4.49 0.63
CA PRO A 72 11.17 -4.27 1.39
C PRO A 72 11.26 -2.83 1.91
N THR A 73 12.19 -2.58 2.83
CA THR A 73 12.46 -1.23 3.31
C THR A 73 13.24 -0.44 2.27
N ILE A 74 12.59 0.55 1.67
CA ILE A 74 13.18 1.56 0.78
C ILE A 74 13.16 2.91 1.51
N LYS A 75 14.27 3.66 1.44
CA LYS A 75 14.38 5.00 2.02
C LYS A 75 14.63 6.02 0.92
N PHE A 76 14.01 7.19 1.09
CA PHE A 76 14.12 8.35 0.22
C PHE A 76 13.73 8.08 -1.26
N PRO A 77 12.64 7.33 -1.53
CA PRO A 77 12.21 7.12 -2.91
C PRO A 77 11.90 8.47 -3.58
N HIS A 78 12.04 8.55 -4.91
CA HIS A 78 11.84 9.78 -5.70
C HIS A 78 12.93 10.84 -5.52
N SER A 79 14.09 10.46 -4.98
CA SER A 79 15.24 11.35 -4.82
C SER A 79 16.53 10.66 -5.26
N PRO A 80 17.59 11.42 -5.59
CA PRO A 80 18.92 10.84 -5.83
C PRO A 80 19.49 10.07 -4.63
N ASP A 81 18.93 10.23 -3.43
CA ASP A 81 19.32 9.52 -2.20
C ASP A 81 18.59 8.18 -2.01
N GLU A 82 17.76 7.79 -2.98
CA GLU A 82 16.99 6.55 -2.95
C GLU A 82 17.88 5.32 -2.74
N LYS A 83 17.52 4.52 -1.74
CA LYS A 83 18.25 3.29 -1.41
C LYS A 83 17.35 2.24 -0.78
N VAL A 84 17.66 0.98 -1.07
CA VAL A 84 17.01 -0.20 -0.51
C VAL A 84 17.88 -0.84 0.56
N LYS A 85 17.26 -1.29 1.65
CA LYS A 85 17.96 -2.03 2.71
C LYS A 85 18.04 -3.52 2.32
N ILE A 86 19.23 -3.96 1.88
CA ILE A 86 19.45 -5.28 1.26
C ILE A 86 18.89 -6.44 2.09
N ASP A 87 19.14 -6.45 3.40
CA ASP A 87 18.67 -7.53 4.29
C ASP A 87 17.14 -7.67 4.31
N THR A 88 16.38 -6.57 4.13
CA THR A 88 14.92 -6.61 4.07
C THR A 88 14.36 -7.11 2.74
N VAL A 89 15.18 -7.18 1.69
CA VAL A 89 14.78 -7.77 0.41
C VAL A 89 14.59 -9.27 0.56
N GLN A 90 15.45 -9.94 1.34
CA GLN A 90 15.27 -11.36 1.65
C GLN A 90 14.00 -11.59 2.48
N LEU A 91 13.74 -10.73 3.48
CA LEU A 91 12.52 -10.84 4.29
C LEU A 91 11.25 -10.69 3.44
N PHE A 92 11.23 -9.72 2.52
CA PHE A 92 10.15 -9.55 1.55
C PHE A 92 9.97 -10.79 0.68
N TRP A 93 11.06 -11.38 0.19
CA TRP A 93 11.01 -12.60 -0.60
C TRP A 93 10.44 -13.78 0.19
N ASP A 94 10.90 -13.98 1.42
CA ASP A 94 10.42 -15.07 2.28
C ASP A 94 8.92 -14.92 2.58
N GLN A 95 8.46 -13.69 2.85
CA GLN A 95 7.03 -13.38 3.02
C GLN A 95 6.23 -13.64 1.75
N MET A 96 6.75 -13.27 0.58
CA MET A 96 6.09 -13.47 -0.71
C MET A 96 5.89 -14.97 -0.97
N VAL A 97 6.93 -15.79 -0.79
CA VAL A 97 6.85 -17.25 -0.97
C VAL A 97 5.88 -17.85 0.04
N ALA A 98 6.01 -17.50 1.32
CA ALA A 98 5.15 -18.04 2.37
C ALA A 98 3.68 -17.65 2.19
N LEU A 99 3.39 -16.43 1.70
CA LEU A 99 2.02 -16.02 1.38
C LEU A 99 1.45 -16.86 0.24
N LEU A 100 2.24 -17.10 -0.82
CA LEU A 100 1.80 -17.89 -1.97
C LEU A 100 1.56 -19.37 -1.62
N GLU A 101 2.32 -19.93 -0.67
CA GLU A 101 2.11 -21.30 -0.19
C GLU A 101 0.93 -21.43 0.78
N ALA A 102 0.53 -20.33 1.43
CA ALA A 102 -0.57 -20.29 2.40
C ALA A 102 -1.96 -20.11 1.76
N ILE A 103 -2.03 -19.96 0.44
CA ILE A 103 -3.25 -19.84 -0.37
C ILE A 103 -3.49 -21.16 -1.11
#